data_AF-A0A1I2I8G5-F1
#
_entry.id   AF-A0A1I2I8G5-F1
#
_cell.length_a   1.000
_cell.length_b   1.000
_cell.length_c   1.000
_cell.angle_alpha   90.00
_cell.angle_beta   90.00
_cell.angle_gamma   90.00
#
_symmetry.space_group_name_H-M   'P 1'
#
loop_
_entity.id
_entity.type
_entity.pdbx_description
1 polymer ?
#
loop_
_entity_poly.entity_id
_entity_poly.type
_entity_poly.pdbx_seq_one_letter_code
_entity_poly.pdbx_strand_id
1 'polypeptide(L)'
;MSTKRTNSEAAVLEQYRVSIENAKKQPTISSIMTEYGYTPEVIVTGENLYSKTFEIYNRNKTEDDETSAAYATFSNQKDALKELYKTHRKKAKVVFKNEPVILDLLLLQGTQPGAYVKWMEMIKKFYDELTKSEELKNRLSRLKVPEEELNQASELISSTESARAEYLREVGESEDATQQKDAAFAKLDEWMSEFYAVAKIALEDHPQLLESLGKSIKS
;
A
#
# COMPACT_ATOMS: atom_id res chain seq x y z
N MET A 1 17.56 9.48 5.36
CA MET A 1 18.17 8.20 4.93
C MET A 1 17.88 7.18 6.01
N SER A 2 17.13 6.13 5.70
CA SER A 2 16.76 5.09 6.67
C SER A 2 18.02 4.32 7.09
N THR A 3 18.52 4.57 8.29
CA THR A 3 19.50 3.70 8.94
C THR A 3 18.83 2.34 9.12
N LYS A 4 19.34 1.34 8.40
CA LYS A 4 18.84 -0.03 8.39
C LYS A 4 18.75 -0.53 9.84
N ARG A 5 17.53 -0.60 10.39
CA ARG A 5 17.29 -1.16 11.73
C ARG A 5 17.80 -2.60 11.74
N THR A 6 18.59 -2.97 12.74
CA THR A 6 19.10 -4.34 12.89
C THR A 6 17.99 -5.34 13.23
N ASN A 7 16.89 -4.84 13.81
CA ASN A 7 15.70 -5.59 14.21
C ASN A 7 14.49 -5.11 13.38
N SER A 8 13.47 -5.97 13.23
CA SER A 8 12.20 -5.58 12.62
C SER A 8 11.44 -4.58 13.50
N GLU A 9 10.56 -3.77 12.90
CA GLU A 9 9.71 -2.81 13.63
C GLU A 9 8.89 -3.49 14.73
N ALA A 10 8.35 -4.68 14.46
CA ALA A 10 7.64 -5.50 15.45
C ALA A 10 8.55 -5.94 16.61
N ALA A 11 9.80 -6.33 16.33
CA ALA A 11 10.75 -6.72 17.36
C ALA A 11 11.18 -5.52 18.23
N VAL A 12 11.33 -4.33 17.63
CA VAL A 12 11.60 -3.08 18.36
C VAL A 12 10.44 -2.73 19.28
N LEU A 13 9.20 -2.79 18.78
CA LEU A 13 8.00 -2.55 19.59
C LEU A 13 7.92 -3.53 20.77
N GLU A 14 8.13 -4.82 20.53
CA GLU A 14 8.09 -5.82 21.62
C GLU A 14 9.17 -5.56 22.67
N GLN A 15 10.40 -5.22 22.23
CA GLN A 15 11.47 -4.85 23.13
C GLN A 15 11.08 -3.65 24.02
N TYR A 16 10.54 -2.59 23.41
CA TYR A 16 10.14 -1.38 24.15
C TYR A 16 8.97 -1.63 25.10
N ARG A 17 8.00 -2.44 24.67
CA ARG A 17 6.87 -2.88 25.51
C ARG A 17 7.37 -3.54 26.79
N VAL A 18 8.31 -4.49 26.67
CA VAL A 18 8.90 -5.20 27.81
C VAL A 18 9.67 -4.25 28.74
N SER A 19 10.47 -3.35 28.19
CA SER A 19 11.24 -2.38 29.00
C SER A 19 10.34 -1.47 29.83
N ILE A 20 9.30 -0.90 29.20
CA ILE A 20 8.36 0.00 29.87
C ILE A 20 7.55 -0.78 30.91
N GLU A 21 7.08 -1.99 30.57
CA GLU A 21 6.35 -2.85 31.49
C GLU A 21 7.17 -3.21 32.74
N ASN A 22 8.43 -3.58 32.57
CA ASN A 22 9.31 -3.96 33.69
C ASN A 22 9.71 -2.76 34.55
N ALA A 23 9.99 -1.60 33.93
CA ALA A 23 10.24 -0.36 34.66
C ALA A 23 9.06 0.08 35.54
N LYS A 24 7.83 -0.23 35.10
CA LYS A 24 6.60 0.07 35.84
C LYS A 24 6.26 -0.97 36.90
N LYS A 25 6.39 -2.26 36.58
CA LYS A 25 5.88 -3.36 37.43
C LYS A 25 6.88 -3.90 38.43
N GLN A 26 8.18 -3.74 38.20
CA GLN A 26 9.19 -4.26 39.12
C GLN A 26 9.53 -3.21 40.18
N PRO A 27 9.16 -3.42 41.47
CA PRO A 27 9.26 -2.37 42.49
C PRO A 27 10.69 -1.84 42.69
N THR A 28 11.69 -2.74 42.64
CA THR A 28 13.10 -2.36 42.78
C THR A 28 13.56 -1.45 41.65
N ILE A 29 13.21 -1.77 40.39
CA ILE A 29 13.57 -0.93 39.23
C ILE A 29 12.82 0.39 39.30
N SER A 30 11.52 0.36 39.58
CA SER A 30 10.69 1.57 39.66
C SER A 30 11.19 2.54 40.72
N SER A 31 11.57 2.05 41.91
CA SER A 31 12.14 2.86 42.99
C SER A 31 13.44 3.53 42.54
N ILE A 32 14.38 2.76 41.98
CA ILE A 32 15.68 3.26 41.52
C ILE A 32 15.50 4.27 40.39
N MET A 33 14.70 3.95 39.37
CA MET A 33 14.44 4.85 38.23
C MET A 33 13.78 6.17 38.65
N THR A 34 12.94 6.16 39.69
CA THR A 34 12.31 7.36 40.25
C THR A 34 13.34 8.34 40.81
N GLU A 35 14.41 7.85 41.45
CA GLU A 35 15.50 8.69 41.97
C GLU A 35 16.24 9.45 40.85
N TYR A 36 16.20 8.92 39.62
CA TYR A 36 16.79 9.51 38.42
C TYR A 36 15.78 10.26 37.53
N GLY A 37 14.59 10.56 38.06
CA GLY A 37 13.57 11.38 37.38
C GLY A 37 12.58 10.62 36.50
N TYR A 38 12.67 9.28 36.42
CA TYR A 38 11.67 8.44 35.76
C TYR A 38 10.58 8.02 36.74
N THR A 39 9.79 9.00 37.16
CA THR A 39 8.62 8.78 38.03
C THR A 39 7.53 7.98 37.30
N PRO A 40 6.52 7.43 38.00
CA PRO A 40 5.39 6.75 37.36
C PRO A 40 4.73 7.59 36.25
N GLU A 41 4.65 8.91 36.41
CA GLU A 41 4.08 9.83 35.41
C GLU A 41 4.93 9.92 34.13
N VAL A 42 6.26 9.92 34.27
CA VAL A 42 7.19 9.91 33.13
C VAL A 42 7.11 8.57 32.39
N ILE A 43 7.01 7.46 33.11
CA ILE A 43 6.82 6.13 32.51
C ILE A 43 5.49 6.04 31.74
N VAL A 44 4.40 6.62 32.28
CA VAL A 44 3.11 6.71 31.57
C VAL A 44 3.23 7.51 30.27
N THR A 45 4.10 8.53 30.20
CA THR A 45 4.39 9.25 28.95
C THR A 45 4.97 8.30 27.89
N GLY A 46 5.92 7.44 28.28
CA GLY A 46 6.45 6.37 27.42
C GLY A 46 5.41 5.35 26.98
N GLU A 47 4.53 4.91 27.89
CA GLU A 47 3.41 4.00 27.56
C GLU A 47 2.47 4.59 26.51
N ASN A 48 2.17 5.89 26.62
CA ASN A 48 1.32 6.59 25.65
C ASN A 48 2.00 6.72 24.29
N LEU A 49 3.30 7.02 24.24
CA LEU A 49 4.09 7.04 23.00
C LEU A 49 4.14 5.66 22.35
N TYR A 50 4.36 4.61 23.15
CA TYR A 50 4.34 3.23 22.68
C TYR A 50 2.98 2.86 22.08
N SER A 51 1.89 3.10 22.82
CA SER A 51 0.53 2.73 22.39
C SER A 51 0.15 3.42 21.08
N LYS A 52 0.43 4.73 20.98
CA LYS A 52 0.21 5.50 19.75
C LYS A 52 1.04 4.98 18.58
N THR A 53 2.31 4.64 18.81
CA THR A 53 3.19 4.10 17.75
C THR A 53 2.71 2.73 17.29
N PHE A 54 2.25 1.90 18.23
CA PHE A 54 1.69 0.58 17.93
C PHE A 54 0.41 0.67 17.08
N GLU A 55 -0.50 1.59 17.41
CA GLU A 55 -1.70 1.86 16.62
C GLU A 55 -1.36 2.31 15.20
N ILE A 56 -0.44 3.27 15.05
CA ILE A 56 -0.01 3.77 13.73
C ILE A 56 0.69 2.68 12.92
N TYR A 57 1.53 1.85 13.57
CA TYR A 57 2.16 0.70 12.94
C TYR A 57 1.13 -0.29 12.39
N ASN A 58 0.12 -0.64 13.19
CA ASN A 58 -0.93 -1.56 12.74
C ASN A 58 -1.76 -0.96 11.60
N ARG A 59 -2.06 0.35 11.66
CA ARG A 59 -2.73 1.03 10.55
C ARG A 59 -1.89 0.96 9.28
N ASN A 60 -0.60 1.26 9.33
CA ASN A 60 0.28 1.12 8.15
C ASN A 60 0.24 -0.30 7.56
N LYS A 61 0.13 -1.35 8.39
CA LYS A 61 -0.04 -2.72 7.89
C LYS A 61 -1.36 -2.94 7.16
N THR A 62 -2.45 -2.39 7.67
CA THR A 62 -3.75 -2.44 7.00
C THR A 62 -3.69 -1.75 5.63
N GLU A 63 -3.09 -0.56 5.56
CA GLU A 63 -2.99 0.23 4.33
C GLU A 63 -2.14 -0.48 3.25
N ASP A 64 -1.08 -1.18 3.68
CA ASP A 64 -0.26 -2.02 2.79
C ASP A 64 -1.07 -3.19 2.19
N ASP A 65 -1.91 -3.82 3.01
CA ASP A 65 -2.80 -4.92 2.59
C ASP A 65 -3.91 -4.41 1.65
N GLU A 66 -4.51 -3.26 1.95
CA GLU A 66 -5.54 -2.61 1.12
C GLU A 66 -4.99 -2.19 -0.24
N THR A 67 -3.80 -1.57 -0.27
CA THR A 67 -3.10 -1.24 -1.52
C THR A 67 -2.83 -2.48 -2.36
N SER A 68 -2.43 -3.59 -1.74
CA SER A 68 -2.17 -4.86 -2.42
C SER A 68 -3.45 -5.44 -3.02
N ALA A 69 -4.56 -5.40 -2.28
CA ALA A 69 -5.86 -5.87 -2.75
C ALA A 69 -6.41 -5.01 -3.91
N ALA A 70 -6.30 -3.68 -3.81
CA ALA A 70 -6.72 -2.75 -4.85
C ALA A 70 -5.89 -2.93 -6.13
N TYR A 71 -4.58 -3.12 -6.00
CA TYR A 71 -3.70 -3.42 -7.14
C TYR A 71 -4.10 -4.72 -7.84
N ALA A 72 -4.35 -5.80 -7.09
CA ALA A 72 -4.78 -7.07 -7.66
C ALA A 72 -6.10 -6.93 -8.44
N THR A 73 -7.06 -6.19 -7.89
CA THR A 73 -8.35 -5.89 -8.54
C THR A 73 -8.14 -5.14 -9.85
N PHE A 74 -7.38 -4.04 -9.82
CA PHE A 74 -7.05 -3.25 -11.01
C PHE A 74 -6.32 -4.09 -12.07
N SER A 75 -5.31 -4.87 -11.68
CA SER A 75 -4.53 -5.70 -12.59
C SER A 75 -5.41 -6.73 -13.30
N ASN A 76 -6.27 -7.42 -12.56
CA ASN A 76 -7.17 -8.44 -13.11
C ASN A 76 -8.16 -7.84 -14.12
N GLN A 77 -8.78 -6.70 -13.79
CA GLN A 77 -9.71 -6.03 -14.71
C GLN A 77 -9.01 -5.51 -15.97
N LYS A 78 -7.80 -4.93 -15.80
CA LYS A 78 -6.98 -4.48 -16.92
C LYS A 78 -6.61 -5.63 -17.86
N ASP A 79 -6.23 -6.79 -17.32
CA ASP A 79 -5.89 -7.96 -18.13
C ASP A 79 -7.12 -8.55 -18.84
N ALA A 80 -8.27 -8.61 -18.17
CA ALA A 80 -9.53 -8.99 -18.79
C ALA A 80 -9.89 -8.07 -19.96
N LEU A 81 -9.79 -6.75 -19.75
CA LEU A 81 -10.05 -5.75 -20.79
C LEU A 81 -9.09 -5.88 -21.96
N LYS A 82 -7.81 -6.12 -21.67
CA LYS A 82 -6.78 -6.33 -22.69
C LYS A 82 -7.07 -7.54 -23.57
N GLU A 83 -7.46 -8.67 -22.98
CA GLU A 83 -7.75 -9.88 -23.76
C GLU A 83 -9.06 -9.77 -24.55
N LEU A 84 -10.09 -9.13 -23.99
CA LEU A 84 -11.34 -8.82 -24.70
C LEU A 84 -11.06 -7.91 -25.91
N TYR A 85 -10.40 -6.78 -25.68
CA TYR A 85 -10.04 -5.83 -26.73
C TYR A 85 -9.15 -6.47 -27.79
N LYS A 86 -8.14 -7.26 -27.42
CA LYS A 86 -7.26 -7.97 -28.37
C LYS A 86 -8.07 -8.87 -29.31
N THR A 87 -9.06 -9.57 -28.78
CA THR A 87 -9.94 -10.44 -29.57
C THR A 87 -10.82 -9.63 -30.51
N HIS A 88 -11.49 -8.59 -30.01
CA HIS A 88 -12.34 -7.70 -30.82
C HIS A 88 -11.54 -6.96 -31.88
N ARG A 89 -10.38 -6.41 -31.53
CA ARG A 89 -9.45 -5.74 -32.45
C ARG A 89 -9.04 -6.66 -33.60
N LYS A 90 -8.70 -7.92 -33.31
CA LYS A 90 -8.35 -8.91 -34.35
C LYS A 90 -9.52 -9.14 -35.31
N LYS A 91 -10.73 -9.31 -34.78
CA LYS A 91 -11.94 -9.51 -35.58
C LYS A 91 -12.26 -8.26 -36.43
N ALA A 92 -12.20 -7.07 -35.84
CA ALA A 92 -12.41 -5.80 -36.54
C ALA A 92 -11.42 -5.60 -37.69
N LYS A 93 -10.13 -5.89 -37.47
CA LYS A 93 -9.12 -5.85 -38.55
C LYS A 93 -9.47 -6.74 -39.73
N VAL A 94 -10.06 -7.91 -39.49
CA VAL A 94 -10.49 -8.83 -40.56
C VAL A 94 -11.71 -8.27 -41.29
N VAL A 95 -12.70 -7.77 -40.56
CA VAL A 95 -13.96 -7.22 -41.12
C VAL A 95 -13.70 -5.98 -41.98
N PHE A 96 -12.80 -5.10 -41.56
CA PHE A 96 -12.54 -3.81 -42.19
C PHE A 96 -11.22 -3.77 -42.97
N LYS A 97 -10.63 -4.94 -43.31
CA LYS A 97 -9.28 -5.06 -43.88
C LYS A 97 -9.02 -4.21 -45.14
N ASN A 98 -10.06 -3.94 -45.93
CA ASN A 98 -9.97 -3.22 -47.20
C ASN A 98 -10.50 -1.77 -47.09
N GLU A 99 -10.77 -1.29 -45.88
CA GLU A 99 -11.38 0.02 -45.62
C GLU A 99 -10.44 0.87 -44.75
N PRO A 100 -9.43 1.51 -45.37
CA PRO A 100 -8.39 2.23 -44.62
C PRO A 100 -8.97 3.36 -43.75
N VAL A 101 -10.04 4.02 -44.20
CA VAL A 101 -10.74 5.07 -43.44
C VAL A 101 -11.34 4.52 -42.15
N ILE A 102 -11.98 3.34 -42.20
CA ILE A 102 -12.56 2.71 -40.99
C ILE A 102 -11.47 2.20 -40.06
N LEU A 103 -10.39 1.62 -40.62
CA LEU A 103 -9.26 1.17 -39.81
C LEU A 103 -8.58 2.33 -39.07
N ASP A 104 -8.49 3.51 -39.68
CA ASP A 104 -7.97 4.71 -39.03
C ASP A 104 -8.94 5.27 -37.98
N LEU A 105 -10.24 5.37 -38.32
CA LEU A 105 -11.31 5.80 -37.41
C LEU A 105 -11.29 4.99 -36.11
N LEU A 106 -11.16 3.67 -36.22
CA LEU A 106 -11.15 2.72 -35.11
C LEU A 106 -9.77 2.54 -34.44
N LEU A 107 -8.76 3.32 -34.83
CA LEU A 107 -7.37 3.20 -34.34
C LEU A 107 -6.79 1.77 -34.46
N LEU A 108 -7.14 1.08 -35.54
CA LEU A 108 -6.69 -0.27 -35.84
C LEU A 108 -5.35 -0.30 -36.57
N GLN A 109 -4.90 0.85 -37.08
CA GLN A 109 -3.58 0.99 -37.71
C GLN A 109 -2.46 1.09 -36.66
N GLY A 110 -1.27 0.63 -37.05
CA GLY A 110 -0.06 0.74 -36.23
C GLY A 110 -0.01 -0.11 -34.95
N THR A 111 0.96 0.24 -34.11
CA THR A 111 1.33 -0.47 -32.88
C THR A 111 0.52 0.05 -31.70
N GLN A 112 0.11 -0.86 -30.81
CA GLN A 112 -0.62 -0.52 -29.59
C GLN A 112 0.32 0.15 -28.58
N PRO A 113 -0.08 1.26 -27.95
CA PRO A 113 0.68 1.90 -26.89
C PRO A 113 0.86 0.98 -25.68
N GLY A 114 2.05 0.99 -25.07
CA GLY A 114 2.30 0.29 -23.80
C GLY A 114 1.88 1.09 -22.56
N ALA A 115 1.86 2.43 -22.66
CA ALA A 115 1.47 3.32 -21.57
C ALA A 115 -0.03 3.25 -21.31
N TYR A 116 -0.44 3.12 -20.04
CA TYR A 116 -1.84 2.93 -19.64
C TYR A 116 -2.79 3.98 -20.22
N VAL A 117 -2.46 5.27 -20.10
CA VAL A 117 -3.35 6.36 -20.54
C VAL A 117 -3.62 6.28 -22.04
N LYS A 118 -2.55 6.23 -22.86
CA LYS A 118 -2.67 6.10 -24.32
C LYS A 118 -3.37 4.80 -24.75
N TRP A 119 -3.14 3.73 -24.01
CA TRP A 119 -3.81 2.45 -24.24
C TRP A 119 -5.31 2.54 -23.96
N MET A 120 -5.71 3.16 -22.85
CA MET A 120 -7.11 3.34 -22.49
C MET A 120 -7.82 4.29 -23.46
N GLU A 121 -7.19 5.40 -23.86
CA GLU A 121 -7.71 6.31 -24.90
C GLU A 121 -8.00 5.57 -26.22
N MET A 122 -7.08 4.70 -26.65
CA MET A 122 -7.24 3.89 -27.85
C MET A 122 -8.44 2.93 -27.74
N ILE A 123 -8.57 2.24 -26.59
CA ILE A 123 -9.66 1.31 -26.33
C ILE A 123 -11.01 2.05 -26.30
N LYS A 124 -11.09 3.15 -25.56
CA LYS A 124 -12.32 3.96 -25.46
C LYS A 124 -12.77 4.43 -26.82
N LYS A 125 -11.86 5.03 -27.61
CA LYS A 125 -12.19 5.43 -28.98
C LYS A 125 -12.68 4.26 -29.84
N PHE A 126 -12.05 3.09 -29.75
CA PHE A 126 -12.50 1.92 -30.50
C PHE A 126 -13.94 1.54 -30.16
N TYR A 127 -14.30 1.42 -28.87
CA TYR A 127 -15.65 1.03 -28.46
C TYR A 127 -16.68 2.16 -28.64
N ASP A 128 -16.30 3.42 -28.43
CA ASP A 128 -17.17 4.59 -28.64
C ASP A 128 -17.59 4.71 -30.12
N GLU A 129 -16.67 4.52 -31.06
CA GLU A 129 -16.99 4.58 -32.49
C GLU A 129 -17.83 3.38 -32.95
N LEU A 130 -17.62 2.20 -32.36
CA LEU A 130 -18.44 1.02 -32.65
C LEU A 130 -19.86 1.17 -32.12
N THR A 131 -20.04 1.64 -30.88
CA THR A 131 -21.37 1.75 -30.27
C THR A 131 -22.25 2.82 -30.94
N LYS A 132 -21.65 3.87 -31.50
CA LYS A 132 -22.35 4.93 -32.25
C LYS A 132 -22.83 4.50 -33.65
N SER A 133 -22.23 3.48 -34.26
CA SER A 133 -22.51 3.11 -35.64
C SER A 133 -23.18 1.73 -35.76
N GLU A 134 -24.48 1.75 -36.05
CA GLU A 134 -25.26 0.53 -36.31
C GLU A 134 -24.68 -0.29 -37.47
N GLU A 135 -24.13 0.36 -38.50
CA GLU A 135 -23.46 -0.32 -39.60
C GLU A 135 -22.22 -1.11 -39.13
N LEU A 136 -21.35 -0.49 -38.32
CA LEU A 136 -20.14 -1.13 -37.84
C LEU A 136 -20.45 -2.29 -36.89
N LYS A 137 -21.44 -2.13 -36.00
CA LYS A 137 -21.93 -3.21 -35.11
C LYS A 137 -22.40 -4.41 -35.90
N ASN A 138 -23.30 -4.22 -36.85
CA ASN A 138 -23.88 -5.31 -37.65
C ASN A 138 -22.81 -6.09 -38.43
N ARG A 139 -21.77 -5.40 -38.92
CA ARG A 139 -20.66 -6.04 -39.62
C ARG A 139 -19.77 -6.86 -38.68
N LEU A 140 -19.55 -6.40 -37.45
CA LEU A 140 -18.79 -7.12 -36.43
C LEU A 140 -19.54 -8.32 -35.85
N SER A 141 -20.88 -8.27 -35.79
CA SER A 141 -21.72 -9.40 -35.38
C SER A 141 -21.44 -10.67 -36.21
N ARG A 142 -21.06 -10.52 -37.50
CA ARG A 142 -20.67 -11.63 -38.37
C ARG A 142 -19.46 -12.44 -37.85
N LEU A 143 -18.59 -11.82 -37.06
CA LEU A 143 -17.46 -12.49 -36.40
C LEU A 143 -17.70 -12.73 -34.90
N LYS A 144 -18.96 -12.86 -34.48
CA LYS A 144 -19.35 -13.10 -33.08
C LYS A 144 -18.83 -11.99 -32.16
N VAL A 145 -19.15 -10.75 -32.49
CA VAL A 145 -19.05 -9.60 -31.58
C VAL A 145 -20.41 -8.91 -31.62
N PRO A 146 -21.43 -9.49 -30.95
CA PRO A 146 -22.74 -8.86 -30.84
C PRO A 146 -22.66 -7.60 -29.99
N GLU A 147 -23.71 -6.79 -30.03
CA GLU A 147 -23.83 -5.56 -29.22
C GLU A 147 -23.62 -5.82 -27.71
N GLU A 148 -24.07 -6.97 -27.21
CA GLU A 148 -23.85 -7.40 -25.82
C GLU A 148 -22.36 -7.43 -25.44
N GLU A 149 -21.48 -7.91 -26.32
CA GLU A 149 -20.03 -7.93 -26.04
C GLU A 149 -19.42 -6.50 -26.04
N LEU A 150 -20.02 -5.56 -26.77
CA LEU A 150 -19.59 -4.15 -26.78
C LEU A 150 -20.05 -3.42 -25.51
N ASN A 151 -21.25 -3.75 -25.01
CA ASN A 151 -21.75 -3.25 -23.73
C ASN A 151 -20.89 -3.78 -22.59
N GLN A 152 -20.61 -5.09 -22.58
CA GLN A 152 -19.69 -5.70 -21.61
C GLN A 152 -18.31 -5.03 -21.62
N ALA A 153 -17.78 -4.70 -22.81
CA ALA A 153 -16.52 -3.98 -22.90
C ALA A 153 -16.59 -2.56 -22.30
N SER A 154 -17.70 -1.85 -22.51
CA SER A 154 -17.93 -0.51 -21.96
C SER A 154 -18.02 -0.52 -20.43
N GLU A 155 -18.70 -1.51 -19.86
CA GLU A 155 -18.72 -1.75 -18.41
C GLU A 155 -17.33 -2.10 -17.86
N LEU A 156 -16.59 -2.94 -18.59
CA LEU A 156 -15.25 -3.35 -18.20
C LEU A 156 -14.24 -2.18 -18.26
N ILE A 157 -14.40 -1.26 -19.22
CA ILE A 157 -13.65 0.01 -19.26
C ILE A 157 -13.93 0.84 -18.01
N SER A 158 -15.20 1.10 -17.71
CA SER A 158 -15.62 1.93 -16.57
C SER A 158 -15.14 1.36 -15.22
N SER A 159 -15.29 0.04 -15.04
CA SER A 159 -14.80 -0.66 -13.86
C SER A 159 -13.27 -0.62 -13.76
N THR A 160 -12.54 -0.81 -14.86
CA THR A 160 -11.07 -0.70 -14.88
C THR A 160 -10.59 0.71 -14.52
N GLU A 161 -11.29 1.76 -14.99
CA GLU A 161 -10.99 3.15 -14.63
C GLU A 161 -11.23 3.38 -13.13
N SER A 162 -12.35 2.87 -12.60
CA SER A 162 -12.71 2.97 -11.18
C SER A 162 -11.71 2.23 -10.28
N ALA A 163 -11.34 1.00 -10.62
CA ALA A 163 -10.36 0.23 -9.85
C ALA A 163 -8.96 0.85 -9.91
N ARG A 164 -8.59 1.52 -11.02
CA ARG A 164 -7.35 2.27 -11.07
C ARG A 164 -7.38 3.49 -10.16
N ALA A 165 -8.49 4.23 -10.15
CA ALA A 165 -8.65 5.39 -9.27
C ALA A 165 -8.53 4.96 -7.79
N GLU A 166 -9.17 3.85 -7.44
CA GLU A 166 -9.08 3.25 -6.11
C GLU A 166 -7.66 2.83 -5.76
N TYR A 167 -6.98 2.08 -6.64
CA TYR A 167 -5.59 1.70 -6.42
C TYR A 167 -4.67 2.92 -6.19
N LEU A 168 -4.86 4.02 -6.93
CA LEU A 168 -4.06 5.23 -6.73
C LEU A 168 -4.40 5.96 -5.42
N ARG A 169 -5.65 5.88 -4.96
CA ARG A 169 -6.07 6.40 -3.64
C ARG A 169 -5.34 5.65 -2.53
N GLU A 170 -5.40 4.32 -2.57
CA GLU A 170 -4.75 3.42 -1.61
C GLU A 170 -3.22 3.61 -1.57
N VAL A 171 -2.57 3.78 -2.73
CA VAL A 171 -1.14 4.11 -2.78
C VAL A 171 -0.83 5.40 -2.01
N GLY A 172 -1.66 6.44 -2.18
CA GLY A 172 -1.48 7.69 -1.45
C GLY A 172 -1.67 7.54 0.07
N GLU A 173 -2.64 6.73 0.49
CA GLU A 173 -2.93 6.48 1.90
C GLU A 173 -1.83 5.63 2.56
N SER A 174 -1.30 4.61 1.87
CA SER A 174 -0.14 3.83 2.31
C SER A 174 1.14 4.68 2.41
N GLU A 175 1.38 5.60 1.48
CA GLU A 175 2.51 6.54 1.54
C GLU A 175 2.40 7.48 2.75
N ASP A 176 1.22 8.05 3.01
CA ASP A 176 0.97 8.89 4.18
C ASP A 176 1.08 8.10 5.50
N ALA A 177 0.52 6.89 5.55
CA ALA A 177 0.64 5.99 6.70
C ALA A 177 2.11 5.62 7.00
N THR A 178 2.93 5.44 5.96
CA THR A 178 4.37 5.20 6.09
C THR A 178 5.07 6.40 6.73
N GLN A 179 4.78 7.63 6.26
CA GLN A 179 5.35 8.85 6.84
C GLN A 179 4.94 9.04 8.30
N GLN A 180 3.66 8.82 8.63
CA GLN A 180 3.16 8.89 10.00
C GLN A 180 3.81 7.85 10.91
N LYS A 181 3.99 6.62 10.42
CA LYS A 181 4.68 5.55 11.14
C LYS A 181 6.13 5.93 11.43
N ASP A 182 6.88 6.36 10.42
CA ASP A 182 8.28 6.74 10.59
C ASP A 182 8.44 7.86 11.61
N ALA A 183 7.55 8.85 11.59
CA ALA A 183 7.53 9.94 12.56
C ALA A 183 7.17 9.46 13.98
N ALA A 184 6.26 8.50 14.13
CA ALA A 184 5.90 7.93 15.42
C ALA A 184 7.05 7.13 16.02
N PHE A 185 7.70 6.27 15.22
CA PHE A 185 8.89 5.55 15.65
C PHE A 185 10.03 6.49 16.02
N ALA A 186 10.29 7.56 15.25
CA ALA A 186 11.36 8.50 15.59
C ALA A 186 11.18 9.09 17.00
N LYS A 187 9.94 9.46 17.37
CA LYS A 187 9.63 9.98 18.71
C LYS A 187 9.77 8.92 19.80
N LEU A 188 9.33 7.69 19.53
CA LEU A 188 9.47 6.59 20.48
C LEU A 188 10.94 6.18 20.67
N ASP A 189 11.70 6.10 19.57
CA ASP A 189 13.13 5.79 19.55
C ASP A 189 13.93 6.84 20.35
N GLU A 190 13.60 8.14 20.20
CA GLU A 190 14.20 9.23 20.98
C GLU A 190 13.95 9.07 22.49
N TRP A 191 12.68 8.88 22.88
CA TRP A 191 12.31 8.69 24.29
C TRP A 191 12.95 7.45 24.91
N MET A 192 12.93 6.33 24.17
CA MET A 192 13.54 5.07 24.61
C MET A 192 15.06 5.16 24.71
N SER A 193 15.70 5.94 23.82
CA SER A 193 17.15 6.16 23.87
C SER A 193 17.56 6.83 25.18
N GLU A 194 16.86 7.91 25.55
CA GLU A 194 17.07 8.60 26.82
C GLU A 194 16.77 7.69 28.02
N PHE A 195 15.62 6.98 27.97
CA PHE A 195 15.24 6.02 29.00
C PHE A 195 16.32 4.97 29.25
N TYR A 196 16.87 4.37 28.20
CA TYR A 196 17.94 3.37 28.35
C TYR A 196 19.27 3.99 28.79
N ALA A 197 19.57 5.23 28.42
CA ALA A 197 20.77 5.91 28.89
C ALA A 197 20.71 6.13 30.40
N VAL A 198 19.57 6.61 30.90
CA VAL A 198 19.35 6.83 32.32
C VAL A 198 19.25 5.50 33.08
N ALA A 199 18.53 4.50 32.56
CA ALA A 199 18.46 3.19 33.18
C ALA A 199 19.84 2.52 33.32
N LYS A 200 20.74 2.72 32.35
CA LYS A 200 22.12 2.22 32.43
C LYS A 200 22.91 2.84 33.58
N ILE A 201 22.68 4.12 33.87
CA ILE A 201 23.33 4.83 34.99
C ILE A 201 22.68 4.40 36.31
N ALA A 202 21.34 4.43 36.37
CA ALA A 202 20.59 4.14 37.58
C ALA A 202 20.78 2.70 38.09
N LEU A 203 20.97 1.74 37.18
CA LEU A 203 21.14 0.32 37.49
C LEU A 203 22.60 -0.15 37.33
N GLU A 204 23.59 0.73 37.40
CA GLU A 204 25.01 0.39 37.22
C GLU A 204 25.47 -0.71 38.20
N ASP A 205 25.06 -0.62 39.47
CA ASP A 205 25.34 -1.62 40.51
C ASP A 205 24.41 -2.86 40.46
N HIS A 206 23.44 -2.86 39.53
CA HIS A 206 22.42 -3.90 39.40
C HIS A 206 22.29 -4.43 37.95
N PRO A 207 23.35 -5.02 37.37
CA PRO A 207 23.39 -5.38 35.95
C PRO A 207 22.32 -6.39 35.52
N GLN A 208 21.93 -7.34 36.39
CA GLN A 208 20.85 -8.28 36.07
C GLN A 208 19.47 -7.60 36.00
N LEU A 209 19.27 -6.51 36.76
CA LEU A 209 18.05 -5.71 36.66
C LEU A 209 18.03 -4.91 35.35
N LEU A 210 19.18 -4.43 34.88
CA LEU A 210 19.29 -3.76 33.59
C LEU A 210 18.97 -4.71 32.41
N GLU A 211 19.38 -5.98 32.49
CA GLU A 211 19.03 -7.00 31.48
C GLU A 211 17.53 -7.26 31.39
N SER A 212 16.80 -7.16 32.52
CA SER A 212 15.35 -7.32 32.55
C SER A 212 14.64 -6.23 31.74
N LEU A 213 15.27 -5.07 31.51
CA LEU A 213 14.75 -4.03 30.61
C LEU A 213 14.95 -4.35 29.13
N GLY A 214 15.28 -5.60 28.76
CA GLY A 214 15.34 -6.04 27.36
C GLY A 214 16.59 -5.59 26.61
N LYS A 215 17.57 -5.00 27.29
CA LYS A 215 18.89 -4.68 26.73
C LYS A 215 19.87 -5.74 27.24
N SER A 216 20.16 -6.75 26.43
CA SER A 216 21.17 -7.75 26.79
C SER A 216 22.52 -7.05 26.93
N ILE A 217 23.09 -7.09 28.12
CA ILE A 217 24.51 -6.78 28.32
C ILE A 217 25.22 -8.00 27.74
N LYS A 218 25.95 -7.84 26.63
CA LYS A 218 26.87 -8.92 26.21
C LYS A 218 27.88 -9.10 27.35
N SER A 219 27.80 -10.23 28.05
CA SER A 219 28.90 -10.75 28.88
C SER A 219 30.15 -10.97 28.03
#